data_AF-A0A9Q3CEG2-F1
#
_entry.id   AF-A0A9Q3CEG2-F1
#
_cell.length_a   1.000
_cell.length_b   1.000
_cell.length_c   1.000
_cell.angle_alpha   90.00
_cell.angle_beta   90.00
_cell.angle_gamma   90.00
#
_symmetry.space_group_name_H-M   'P 1'
#
loop_
_entity.id
_entity.type
_entity.pdbx_description
1 polymer ?
#
loop_
_entity_poly.entity_id
_entity_poly.type
_entity_poly.pdbx_seq_one_letter_code
_entity_poly.pdbx_strand_id
1 'polypeptide(L)'
;MPHSLNPPFPRDPYETPLSPSPHIFPETFKITHEGMQAVNFGTLGWFSNKEINLLKNLITLRQKAIAFCEEERGVLKSSYGKPYKIPEILHESWWKKLILIPK
;
A
#
# COMPACT_ATOMS: atom_id res chain seq x y z
N MET A 1 -2.79 -15.26 3.21
CA MET A 1 -4.18 -15.07 2.74
C MET A 1 -4.40 -16.00 1.55
N PRO A 2 -5.37 -16.93 1.59
CA PRO A 2 -5.71 -17.70 0.40
C PRO A 2 -6.22 -16.75 -0.70
N HIS A 3 -5.79 -16.98 -1.95
CA HIS A 3 -6.02 -16.09 -3.09
C HIS A 3 -7.51 -15.79 -3.35
N SER A 4 -8.39 -16.69 -2.93
CA SER A 4 -9.85 -16.60 -3.05
C SER A 4 -10.52 -15.57 -2.14
N LEU A 5 -9.83 -15.01 -1.14
CA LEU A 5 -10.39 -14.02 -0.21
C LEU A 5 -10.05 -12.57 -0.58
N ASN A 6 -9.28 -12.36 -1.64
CA ASN A 6 -8.95 -11.01 -2.09
C ASN A 6 -10.15 -10.41 -2.83
N PRO A 7 -10.51 -9.14 -2.54
CA PRO A 7 -11.52 -8.47 -3.35
C PRO A 7 -11.06 -8.38 -4.81
N PRO A 8 -11.98 -8.49 -5.78
CA PRO A 8 -11.64 -8.35 -7.19
C PRO A 8 -11.02 -6.98 -7.44
N PHE A 9 -9.93 -6.93 -8.22
CA PHE A 9 -9.31 -5.66 -8.55
C PHE A 9 -10.27 -4.83 -9.42
N PRO A 10 -10.43 -3.53 -9.12
CA PRO A 10 -11.30 -2.67 -9.92
C PRO A 10 -10.76 -2.39 -11.33
N ARG A 11 -9.52 -2.80 -11.61
CA ARG A 11 -8.83 -2.68 -12.90
C ARG A 11 -7.92 -3.88 -13.09
N ASP A 12 -7.72 -4.29 -14.34
CA ASP A 12 -6.61 -5.17 -14.71
C ASP A 12 -5.25 -4.54 -14.33
N PRO A 13 -4.43 -5.21 -13.49
CA PRO A 13 -3.09 -4.73 -13.14
C PRO A 13 -2.13 -4.65 -14.33
N TYR A 14 -2.36 -5.42 -15.39
CA TYR A 14 -1.51 -5.45 -16.59
C TYR A 14 -1.89 -4.36 -17.61
N GLU A 15 -3.07 -3.76 -17.47
CA GLU A 15 -3.52 -2.64 -18.31
C GLU A 15 -3.14 -1.29 -17.67
N THR A 16 -1.96 -0.79 -18.03
CA THR A 16 -1.52 0.56 -17.69
C THR A 16 -1.49 1.43 -18.94
N PRO A 17 -2.16 2.60 -18.96
CA PRO A 17 -2.15 3.50 -20.10
C PRO A 17 -0.77 4.16 -20.19
N LEU A 18 0.13 3.54 -20.95
CA LEU A 18 1.45 4.08 -21.24
C LEU A 18 1.37 4.92 -22.52
N SER A 19 1.81 6.18 -22.43
CA SER A 19 1.94 7.03 -23.61
C SER A 19 3.24 6.70 -24.35
N PRO A 20 3.22 6.53 -25.68
CA PRO A 20 4.44 6.36 -26.49
C PRO A 20 5.40 7.54 -26.37
N SER A 21 4.86 8.73 -26.08
CA SER A 21 5.60 9.96 -25.81
C SER A 21 5.39 10.37 -24.36
N PRO A 22 6.21 9.87 -23.42
CA PRO A 22 6.07 10.22 -22.01
C PRO A 22 6.27 11.74 -21.83
N HIS A 23 5.33 12.38 -21.16
CA HIS A 23 5.43 13.81 -20.83
C HIS A 23 6.57 14.06 -19.86
N ILE A 24 7.15 15.24 -19.95
CA ILE A 24 8.14 15.72 -18.98
C ILE A 24 7.42 15.82 -17.64
N PHE A 25 7.94 15.10 -16.65
CA PHE A 25 7.46 14.98 -15.28
C PHE A 25 6.83 16.29 -14.74
N PRO A 26 5.50 16.35 -14.55
CA PRO A 26 4.89 17.43 -13.79
C PRO A 26 5.02 17.11 -12.29
N GLU A 27 5.62 18.03 -11.52
CA GLU A 27 5.58 17.95 -10.07
C GLU A 27 4.13 17.84 -9.61
N THR A 28 3.85 16.84 -8.78
CA THR A 28 2.52 16.61 -8.22
C THR A 28 2.58 16.75 -6.71
N PHE A 29 1.45 16.98 -6.05
CA PHE A 29 1.37 17.15 -4.60
C PHE A 29 2.14 16.09 -3.78
N LYS A 30 2.22 14.84 -4.26
CA LYS A 30 2.95 13.75 -3.58
C LYS A 30 4.35 13.47 -4.12
N ILE A 31 4.63 13.81 -5.38
CA ILE A 31 5.93 13.54 -5.98
C ILE A 31 6.58 14.87 -6.30
N THR A 32 7.45 15.27 -5.39
CA THR A 32 8.32 16.42 -5.51
C THR A 32 9.60 16.04 -6.25
N HIS A 33 10.37 17.04 -6.69
CA HIS A 33 11.70 16.80 -7.25
C HIS A 33 12.63 16.05 -6.29
N GLU A 34 12.55 16.35 -4.99
CA GLU A 34 13.34 15.69 -3.95
C GLU A 34 12.97 14.20 -3.83
N GLY A 35 11.68 13.87 -3.82
CA GLY A 35 11.22 12.48 -3.80
C GLY A 35 11.68 11.71 -5.04
N MET A 36 11.69 12.36 -6.22
CA MET A 36 12.18 11.74 -7.45
C MET A 36 13.71 11.54 -7.47
N GLN A 37 14.47 12.41 -6.78
CA GLN A 37 15.92 12.25 -6.61
C GLN A 37 16.27 11.08 -5.67
N ALA A 38 15.41 10.80 -4.69
CA ALA A 38 15.58 9.64 -3.80
C ALA A 38 15.40 8.29 -4.54
N VAL A 39 14.71 8.28 -5.68
CA VAL A 39 14.53 7.06 -6.49
C VAL A 39 15.81 6.75 -7.25
N ASN A 40 16.42 5.62 -6.94
CA ASN A 40 17.58 5.11 -7.67
C ASN A 40 17.13 4.36 -8.94
N PHE A 41 17.46 4.91 -10.11
CA PHE A 41 17.17 4.30 -11.42
C PHE A 41 18.29 3.35 -11.91
N GLY A 42 19.30 3.07 -11.08
CA GLY A 42 20.43 2.22 -11.41
C GLY A 42 21.65 3.00 -11.89
N THR A 43 22.60 2.28 -12.50
CA THR A 43 23.87 2.85 -12.99
C THR A 43 23.66 3.68 -14.26
N LEU A 44 24.60 4.61 -14.51
CA LEU A 44 24.61 5.39 -15.75
C LEU A 44 24.68 4.46 -16.96
N GLY A 45 23.75 4.64 -17.90
CA GLY A 45 23.64 3.81 -19.10
C GLY A 45 22.76 2.56 -18.97
N TRP A 46 22.22 2.26 -17.79
CA TRP A 46 21.26 1.14 -17.61
C TRP A 46 19.94 1.39 -18.36
N PHE A 47 19.49 2.63 -18.39
CA PHE A 47 18.29 3.07 -19.11
C PHE A 47 18.62 4.19 -20.10
N SER A 48 17.91 4.20 -21.22
CA SER A 48 17.85 5.35 -22.11
C SER A 48 17.07 6.50 -21.46
N ASN A 49 17.37 7.73 -21.85
CA ASN A 49 16.65 8.92 -21.38
C ASN A 49 15.12 8.80 -21.58
N LYS A 50 14.68 8.13 -22.65
CA LYS A 50 13.25 7.89 -22.91
C LYS A 50 12.62 6.92 -21.90
N GLU A 51 13.36 5.88 -21.51
CA GLU A 51 12.89 4.88 -20.54
C GLU A 51 12.84 5.47 -19.14
N ILE A 52 13.82 6.29 -18.77
CA ILE A 52 13.81 7.04 -17.50
C ILE A 52 12.57 7.95 -17.45
N ASN A 53 12.27 8.66 -18.54
CA ASN A 53 11.09 9.52 -18.60
C ASN A 53 9.78 8.71 -18.51
N LEU A 54 9.74 7.52 -19.11
CA LEU A 54 8.60 6.61 -18.98
C LEU A 54 8.42 6.13 -17.53
N LEU A 55 9.50 5.76 -16.84
CA LEU A 55 9.47 5.34 -15.44
C LEU A 55 9.03 6.47 -14.53
N LYS A 56 9.53 7.70 -14.74
CA LYS A 56 9.07 8.89 -14.02
C LYS A 56 7.56 9.11 -14.20
N ASN A 57 7.05 8.93 -15.41
CA ASN A 57 5.62 9.04 -15.70
C ASN A 57 4.80 7.89 -15.07
N LEU A 58 5.36 6.68 -14.97
CA LEU A 58 4.72 5.57 -14.29
C LEU A 58 4.61 5.83 -12.78
N ILE A 59 5.69 6.33 -12.18
CA ILE A 59 5.76 6.70 -10.76
C ILE A 59 4.72 7.80 -10.46
N THR A 60 4.59 8.82 -11.32
CA THR A 60 3.54 9.84 -11.17
C THR A 60 2.14 9.29 -11.29
N LEU A 61 1.89 8.43 -12.27
CA LEU A 61 0.60 7.78 -12.46
C LEU A 61 0.21 6.90 -11.25
N ARG A 62 1.20 6.28 -10.60
CA ARG A 62 1.01 5.38 -9.45
C ARG A 62 1.41 6.00 -8.11
N GLN A 63 1.47 7.32 -8.01
CA GLN A 63 1.93 8.05 -6.83
C GLN A 63 1.25 7.67 -5.50
N LYS A 64 0.00 7.20 -5.55
CA LYS A 64 -0.76 6.77 -4.36
C LYS A 64 -0.28 5.45 -3.77
N ALA A 65 0.50 4.67 -4.51
CA ALA A 65 1.03 3.38 -4.09
C ALA A 65 2.44 3.48 -3.50
N ILE A 66 3.09 4.65 -3.62
CA ILE A 66 4.47 4.86 -3.19
C ILE A 66 4.45 5.67 -1.90
N ALA A 67 5.30 5.25 -0.96
CA ALA A 67 5.56 5.95 0.28
C ALA A 67 7.05 6.34 0.29
N PHE A 68 7.33 7.63 0.46
CA PHE A 68 8.69 8.16 0.56
C PHE A 68 9.15 8.30 2.02
N CYS A 69 8.21 8.51 2.95
CA CYS A 69 8.47 8.63 4.38
C CYS A 69 7.81 7.49 5.18
N GLU A 70 8.31 7.22 6.39
CA GLU A 70 7.70 6.22 7.28
C GLU A 70 6.27 6.58 7.70
N GLU A 71 5.97 7.87 7.82
CA GLU A 71 4.62 8.36 8.10
C GLU A 71 3.64 8.03 6.97
N GLU A 72 4.13 7.98 5.73
CA GLU A 72 3.34 7.58 4.57
C GLU A 72 3.19 6.05 4.46
N ARG A 73 4.03 5.30 5.17
CA ARG A 73 3.99 3.83 5.26
C ARG A 73 2.83 3.40 6.17
N GLY A 74 1.63 3.76 5.76
CA GLY A 74 0.39 3.45 6.45
C GLY A 74 -0.09 2.02 6.22
N VAL A 75 -1.14 1.65 6.96
CA VAL A 75 -1.92 0.43 6.72
C VAL A 75 -2.67 0.57 5.39
N LEU A 76 -2.91 -0.55 4.70
CA LEU A 76 -3.73 -0.58 3.48
C LEU A 76 -5.04 0.20 3.68
N LYS A 77 -5.44 0.95 2.66
CA LYS A 77 -6.69 1.74 2.69
C LYS A 77 -7.85 0.81 3.07
N SER A 78 -8.76 1.27 3.94
CA SER A 78 -9.94 0.53 4.38
C SER A 78 -10.84 0.04 3.23
N SER A 79 -10.72 0.63 2.04
CA SER A 79 -11.39 0.13 0.82
C SER A 79 -10.86 -1.22 0.31
N TYR A 80 -9.62 -1.62 0.65
CA TYR A 80 -9.00 -2.86 0.18
C TYR A 80 -9.23 -4.05 1.09
N GLY A 81 -9.59 -3.84 2.35
CA GLY A 81 -9.78 -4.93 3.31
C GLY A 81 -10.90 -4.61 4.28
N LYS A 82 -11.69 -5.62 4.65
CA LYS A 82 -12.65 -5.47 5.75
C LYS A 82 -11.86 -5.14 7.03
N PRO A 83 -12.40 -4.28 7.92
CA PRO A 83 -11.78 -4.07 9.22
C PRO A 83 -11.62 -5.41 9.93
N TYR A 84 -10.48 -5.62 10.59
CA TYR A 84 -10.23 -6.84 11.34
C TYR A 84 -11.29 -6.96 12.44
N LYS A 85 -12.06 -8.05 12.44
CA LYS A 85 -13.02 -8.36 13.49
C LYS A 85 -12.35 -9.31 14.48
N ILE A 86 -12.08 -8.82 15.69
CA ILE A 86 -11.60 -9.66 16.79
C ILE A 86 -12.72 -10.67 17.10
N PRO A 87 -12.42 -11.99 17.14
CA PRO A 87 -13.42 -12.97 17.55
C PRO A 87 -13.78 -12.74 19.01
N GLU A 88 -15.06 -12.47 19.27
CA GLU A 88 -15.59 -12.37 20.63
C GLU A 88 -15.75 -13.79 21.18
N ILE A 89 -14.93 -14.15 22.16
CA ILE A 89 -15.11 -15.38 22.94
C ILE A 89 -15.98 -14.99 24.14
N LEU A 90 -17.12 -15.66 24.30
CA LEU A 90 -17.98 -15.43 25.44
C LEU A 90 -17.25 -15.91 26.70
N HIS A 91 -16.88 -14.96 27.57
CA HIS A 91 -16.15 -15.27 28.79
C HIS A 91 -17.10 -15.94 29.79
N GLU A 92 -16.80 -17.17 30.21
CA GLU A 92 -17.46 -17.77 31.37
C GLU A 92 -17.01 -17.05 32.63
N SER A 93 -17.93 -16.40 33.34
CA SER A 93 -17.59 -15.73 34.59
C SER A 93 -16.98 -16.74 35.56
N TRP A 94 -15.89 -16.34 36.21
CA TRP A 94 -15.22 -17.15 37.23
C TRP A 94 -16.17 -17.44 38.41
N TRP A 95 -16.92 -18.53 38.31
CA TRP A 95 -17.83 -18.95 39.38
C TRP A 95 -17.02 -19.69 40.44
N LYS A 96 -16.64 -18.98 41.51
CA LYS A 96 -16.11 -19.62 42.71
C LYS A 96 -17.27 -20.28 43.46
N LYS A 97 -17.18 -21.59 43.70
CA LYS A 97 -18.07 -22.26 44.65
C LYS A 97 -17.97 -21.55 46.01
N LEU A 98 -19.11 -21.29 46.64
CA LEU A 98 -19.15 -20.81 48.03
C LEU A 98 -18.40 -21.81 48.92
N ILE A 99 -17.43 -21.32 49.68
CA ILE A 99 -16.72 -22.11 50.68
C ILE A 99 -17.65 -22.23 51.90
N LEU A 100 -17.96 -23.45 52.32
CA LEU A 100 -18.70 -23.68 53.56
C LEU A 100 -17.76 -23.42 54.74
N ILE A 101 -18.08 -22.42 55.57
CA ILE A 101 -17.34 -22.14 56.80
C ILE A 101 -17.83 -23.11 57.88
N PRO A 102 -16.96 -23.93 58.50
CA PRO A 102 -17.34 -24.80 59.60
C PRO A 102 -17.72 -23.98 60.85
N LYS A 103 -18.73 -24.45 61.60
CA LYS A 103 -19.11 -23.91 62.91
C LYS A 103 -18.21 -24.42 64.02
#